data_AF-A0A3C0YCL7-F1
#
_entry.id   AF-A0A3C0YCL7-F1
#
_cell.length_a   1.000
_cell.length_b   1.000
_cell.length_c   1.000
_cell.angle_alpha   90.00
_cell.angle_beta   90.00
_cell.angle_gamma   90.00
#
_symmetry.space_group_name_H-M   'P 1'
#
loop_
_entity.id
_entity.type
_entity.pdbx_description
1 polymer ?
#
loop_
_entity_poly.entity_id
_entity_poly.type
_entity_poly.pdbx_seq_one_letter_code
_entity_poly.pdbx_strand_id
1 'polypeptide(L)'
;MQAFFRLSVPSCRLALRARFAALVCLAALVAGQAHAWSLDDVAGLAQQSAQAPFQSARHAVPAELAKLDYDGYRDIRFNPDRALWRADQLPYEANFFHVGPHGDSVRIHEITPEGVKLLPYDPANFNFGKNKVTPQRWGDLGHGGLRAFSHLNSAAYKDELIVFLGASYF
;
A
#
# COMPACT_ATOMS: atom_id res chain seq x y z
N MET A 1 -68.92 44.60 31.66
CA MET A 1 -67.55 44.45 32.20
C MET A 1 -66.86 43.40 31.34
N GLN A 2 -65.92 43.85 30.50
CA GLN A 2 -65.23 43.04 29.50
C GLN A 2 -64.17 42.16 30.16
N ALA A 3 -63.94 40.95 29.64
CA ALA A 3 -62.65 40.28 29.76
C ALA A 3 -62.41 39.34 28.56
N PHE A 4 -61.18 39.41 28.08
CA PHE A 4 -60.65 39.01 26.78
C PHE A 4 -60.04 37.59 26.79
N PHE A 5 -60.08 36.93 25.62
CA PHE A 5 -59.04 36.11 24.96
C PHE A 5 -58.24 35.02 25.71
N ARG A 6 -58.14 33.82 25.11
CA ARG A 6 -56.99 33.38 24.27
C ARG A 6 -57.17 31.91 23.84
N LEU A 7 -57.21 31.67 22.52
CA LEU A 7 -57.02 30.35 21.92
C LEU A 7 -55.52 30.01 21.94
N SER A 8 -55.15 28.90 22.58
CA SER A 8 -53.80 28.33 22.58
C SER A 8 -53.63 27.47 21.33
N VAL A 9 -52.76 27.88 20.41
CA VAL A 9 -52.34 27.06 19.27
C VAL A 9 -51.20 26.15 19.74
N PRO A 10 -51.34 24.81 19.70
CA PRO A 10 -50.25 23.92 20.06
C PRO A 10 -49.11 24.05 19.05
N SER A 11 -47.92 24.25 19.60
CA SER A 11 -46.71 24.63 18.88
C SER A 11 -46.20 23.51 17.97
N CYS A 12 -46.14 23.80 16.66
CA CYS A 12 -45.49 23.03 15.62
C CYS A 12 -43.94 23.06 15.78
N ARG A 13 -43.41 22.55 16.90
CA ARG A 13 -41.95 22.45 17.16
C ARG A 13 -41.46 21.01 17.18
N LEU A 14 -42.35 20.03 17.34
CA LEU A 14 -42.00 18.62 17.46
C LEU A 14 -41.71 17.96 16.10
N ALA A 15 -42.47 18.32 15.06
CA ALA A 15 -42.33 17.77 13.71
C ALA A 15 -40.99 18.15 13.03
N LEU A 16 -40.40 19.29 13.40
CA LEU A 16 -39.15 19.78 12.81
C LEU A 16 -37.91 19.03 13.35
N ARG A 17 -37.96 18.58 14.60
CA ARG A 17 -36.85 17.83 15.24
C ARG A 17 -36.74 16.39 14.72
N ALA A 18 -37.87 15.72 14.48
CA ALA A 18 -37.90 14.37 13.93
C ALA A 18 -37.36 14.30 12.49
N ARG A 19 -37.62 15.34 11.68
CA ARG A 19 -37.11 15.45 10.31
C ARG A 19 -35.61 15.67 10.25
N PHE A 20 -35.05 16.46 11.16
CA PHE A 20 -33.60 16.66 11.27
C PHE A 20 -32.86 15.39 11.69
N ALA A 21 -33.40 14.63 12.65
CA ALA A 21 -32.79 13.37 13.09
C ALA A 21 -32.79 12.29 11.98
N ALA A 22 -33.86 12.20 11.18
CA ALA A 22 -33.94 11.28 10.05
C ALA A 22 -32.98 11.67 8.90
N LEU A 23 -32.81 12.97 8.63
CA LEU A 23 -31.84 13.48 7.63
C LEU A 23 -30.39 13.23 8.04
N VAL A 24 -30.06 13.36 9.34
CA VAL A 24 -28.72 13.05 9.86
C VAL A 24 -28.43 11.54 9.81
N CYS A 25 -29.41 10.69 10.12
CA CYS A 25 -29.24 9.23 10.00
C CYS A 25 -29.06 8.78 8.53
N LEU A 26 -29.79 9.39 7.59
CA LEU A 26 -29.66 9.06 6.17
C LEU A 26 -28.32 9.55 5.58
N ALA A 27 -27.83 10.71 6.02
CA ALA A 27 -26.51 11.21 5.62
C ALA A 27 -25.36 10.34 6.18
N ALA A 28 -25.52 9.78 7.38
CA ALA A 28 -24.55 8.85 7.97
C ALA A 28 -24.47 7.50 7.22
N LEU A 29 -25.59 7.02 6.64
CA LEU A 29 -25.58 5.81 5.80
C LEU A 29 -24.94 6.04 4.43
N VAL A 30 -24.99 7.25 3.87
CA VAL A 30 -24.38 7.59 2.57
C VAL A 30 -22.88 7.90 2.72
N ALA A 31 -22.43 8.36 3.88
CA ALA A 31 -21.04 8.72 4.14
C ALA A 31 -20.08 7.53 4.37
N GLY A 32 -20.56 6.29 4.33
CA GLY A 32 -19.85 5.13 4.89
C GLY A 32 -19.46 4.01 3.92
N GLN A 33 -19.67 4.14 2.61
CA GLN A 33 -19.10 3.16 1.67
C GLN A 33 -17.70 3.58 1.25
N ALA A 34 -16.76 3.54 2.20
CA ALA A 34 -15.35 3.47 1.87
C ALA A 34 -15.18 2.21 1.01
N HIS A 35 -15.03 2.39 -0.31
CA HIS A 35 -14.72 1.29 -1.21
C HIS A 35 -13.31 0.82 -0.86
N ALA A 36 -13.22 -0.24 -0.06
CA ALA A 36 -11.96 -0.90 0.22
C ALA A 36 -11.46 -1.56 -1.07
N TRP A 37 -10.17 -1.43 -1.37
CA TRP A 37 -9.54 -2.12 -2.49
C TRP A 37 -9.76 -3.62 -2.39
N SER A 38 -10.14 -4.23 -3.51
CA SER A 38 -10.59 -5.62 -3.58
C SER A 38 -9.98 -6.37 -4.76
N LEU A 39 -10.30 -7.66 -4.88
CA LEU A 39 -9.91 -8.45 -6.04
C LEU A 39 -10.64 -8.02 -7.33
N ASP A 40 -11.82 -7.42 -7.22
CA ASP A 40 -12.56 -6.91 -8.39
C ASP A 40 -11.83 -5.71 -9.02
N ASP A 41 -11.18 -4.88 -8.21
CA ASP A 41 -10.33 -3.78 -8.70
C ASP A 41 -9.11 -4.33 -9.47
N VAL A 42 -8.49 -5.40 -8.96
CA VAL A 42 -7.39 -6.10 -9.64
C VAL A 42 -7.85 -6.74 -10.94
N ALA A 43 -9.03 -7.38 -10.95
CA ALA A 43 -9.63 -7.96 -12.14
C ALA A 43 -9.94 -6.88 -13.20
N GLY A 44 -10.43 -5.72 -12.77
CA GLY A 44 -10.64 -4.55 -13.63
C GLY A 44 -9.35 -4.07 -14.30
N LEU A 45 -8.27 -3.93 -13.53
CA LEU A 45 -6.95 -3.56 -14.06
C LEU A 45 -6.41 -4.61 -15.06
N ALA A 46 -6.59 -5.89 -14.76
CA ALA A 46 -6.18 -6.97 -15.64
C ALA A 46 -6.98 -6.96 -16.96
N GLN A 47 -8.30 -6.76 -16.89
CA GLN A 47 -9.15 -6.67 -18.06
C GLN A 47 -8.78 -5.48 -18.95
N GLN A 48 -8.53 -4.31 -18.36
CA GLN A 48 -8.07 -3.13 -19.08
C GLN A 48 -6.72 -3.38 -19.77
N SER A 49 -5.77 -4.00 -19.07
CA SER A 49 -4.44 -4.31 -19.61
C SER A 49 -4.52 -5.32 -20.76
N ALA A 50 -5.41 -6.32 -20.66
CA ALA A 50 -5.61 -7.32 -21.71
C ALA A 50 -6.21 -6.75 -23.00
N GLN A 51 -6.82 -5.56 -22.95
CA GLN A 51 -7.36 -4.86 -24.13
C GLN A 51 -6.32 -4.00 -24.86
N ALA A 52 -5.12 -3.82 -24.29
CA ALA A 52 -4.03 -3.05 -24.88
C ALA A 52 -2.92 -3.96 -25.41
N PRO A 53 -2.10 -3.50 -26.38
CA PRO A 53 -0.89 -4.21 -26.76
C PRO A 53 0.04 -4.41 -25.56
N PHE A 54 0.70 -5.58 -25.49
CA PHE A 54 1.65 -5.89 -24.44
C PHE A 54 2.75 -4.82 -24.34
N GLN A 55 2.98 -4.34 -23.12
CA GLN A 55 4.08 -3.45 -22.78
C GLN A 55 5.06 -4.18 -21.87
N SER A 56 6.33 -4.20 -22.25
CA SER A 56 7.38 -4.79 -21.43
C SER A 56 7.53 -4.03 -20.10
N ALA A 57 7.51 -4.76 -18.99
CA ALA A 57 7.76 -4.22 -17.65
C ALA A 57 9.25 -3.95 -17.36
N ARG A 58 10.15 -4.30 -18.30
CA ARG A 58 11.58 -3.99 -18.15
C ARG A 58 11.82 -2.52 -18.36
N HIS A 59 12.31 -1.87 -17.31
CA HIS A 59 12.75 -0.49 -17.36
C HIS A 59 14.26 -0.41 -17.48
N ALA A 60 14.76 0.62 -18.16
CA ALA A 60 16.19 0.90 -18.18
C ALA A 60 16.64 1.24 -16.75
N VAL A 61 17.64 0.51 -16.25
CA VAL A 61 18.25 0.78 -14.96
C VAL A 61 19.46 1.71 -15.13
N PRO A 62 19.86 2.45 -14.07
CA PRO A 62 21.08 3.24 -14.07
C PRO A 62 22.31 2.43 -14.51
N ALA A 63 23.20 3.05 -15.28
CA ALA A 63 24.36 2.38 -15.87
C ALA A 63 25.28 1.71 -14.83
N GLU A 64 25.35 2.27 -13.62
CA GLU A 64 26.12 1.70 -12.50
C GLU A 64 25.52 0.36 -12.03
N LEU A 65 24.19 0.27 -11.94
CA LEU A 65 23.48 -0.96 -11.57
C LEU A 65 23.54 -2.01 -12.70
N ALA A 66 23.39 -1.57 -13.96
CA ALA A 66 23.48 -2.43 -15.13
C ALA A 66 24.85 -3.12 -15.30
N LYS A 67 25.91 -2.53 -14.74
CA LYS A 67 27.29 -3.02 -14.82
C LYS A 67 27.70 -3.96 -13.69
N LEU A 68 26.85 -4.12 -12.67
CA LEU A 68 27.16 -5.05 -11.58
C LEU A 68 27.18 -6.48 -12.11
N ASP A 69 28.22 -7.22 -11.76
CA ASP A 69 28.25 -8.66 -11.93
C ASP A 69 27.40 -9.34 -10.85
N TYR A 70 27.36 -10.68 -10.89
CA TYR A 70 26.62 -11.46 -9.92
C TYR A 70 27.03 -11.15 -8.47
N ASP A 71 28.33 -11.01 -8.21
CA ASP A 71 28.84 -10.75 -6.86
C ASP A 71 28.48 -9.35 -6.38
N GLY A 72 28.59 -8.35 -7.25
CA GLY A 72 28.19 -6.99 -6.97
C GLY A 72 26.70 -6.90 -6.65
N TYR A 73 25.83 -7.48 -7.49
CA TYR A 73 24.40 -7.49 -7.23
C TYR A 73 24.05 -8.29 -5.96
N ARG A 74 24.66 -9.46 -5.78
CA ARG A 74 24.47 -10.28 -4.57
C ARG A 74 24.91 -9.54 -3.33
N ASP A 75 25.87 -8.63 -3.36
CA ASP A 75 26.30 -7.89 -2.18
C ASP A 75 25.27 -6.84 -1.71
N ILE A 76 24.28 -6.51 -2.55
CA ILE A 76 23.19 -5.63 -2.17
C ILE A 76 22.23 -6.37 -1.23
N ARG A 77 22.00 -5.81 -0.05
CA ARG A 77 21.17 -6.39 1.02
C ARG A 77 20.18 -5.38 1.55
N PHE A 78 18.93 -5.81 1.71
CA PHE A 78 17.94 -5.03 2.44
C PHE A 78 18.36 -4.88 3.91
N ASN A 79 18.19 -3.69 4.48
CA ASN A 79 18.42 -3.42 5.90
C ASN A 79 17.21 -3.91 6.71
N PRO A 80 17.34 -4.99 7.51
CA PRO A 80 16.21 -5.57 8.24
C PRO A 80 15.56 -4.56 9.20
N ASP A 81 16.29 -3.62 9.78
CA ASP A 81 15.72 -2.62 10.70
C ASP A 81 14.67 -1.72 10.04
N ARG A 82 14.65 -1.67 8.70
CA ARG A 82 13.72 -0.89 7.88
C ARG A 82 12.58 -1.71 7.28
N ALA A 83 12.39 -2.95 7.72
CA ALA A 83 11.27 -3.76 7.21
C ALA A 83 9.93 -3.08 7.46
N LEU A 84 9.03 -3.24 6.51
CA LEU A 84 7.65 -2.80 6.64
C LEU A 84 7.02 -3.49 7.87
N TRP A 85 6.27 -2.72 8.67
CA TRP A 85 5.58 -3.12 9.89
C TRP A 85 6.43 -3.51 11.10
N ARG A 86 7.77 -3.46 11.01
CA ARG A 86 8.66 -3.73 12.15
C ARG A 86 8.43 -2.72 13.29
N ALA A 87 8.38 -1.43 12.95
CA ALA A 87 8.19 -0.35 13.92
C ALA A 87 6.83 -0.44 14.64
N ASP A 88 5.82 -0.95 13.93
CA ASP A 88 4.45 -1.13 14.44
C ASP A 88 4.29 -2.42 15.25
N GLN A 89 5.35 -3.24 15.37
CA GLN A 89 5.38 -4.50 16.11
C GLN A 89 4.29 -5.49 15.67
N LEU A 90 3.91 -5.47 14.38
CA LEU A 90 2.91 -6.40 13.85
C LEU A 90 3.44 -7.85 13.83
N PRO A 91 2.57 -8.87 13.83
CA PRO A 91 3.00 -10.28 13.74
C PRO A 91 3.67 -10.64 12.41
N TYR A 92 3.53 -9.79 11.39
CA TYR A 92 4.16 -9.93 10.09
C TYR A 92 5.11 -8.78 9.81
N GLU A 93 6.13 -9.04 9.01
CA GLU A 93 7.02 -8.02 8.46
C GLU A 93 7.26 -8.30 6.99
N ALA A 94 7.67 -7.27 6.25
CA ALA A 94 8.00 -7.39 4.84
C ALA A 94 9.31 -6.68 4.49
N ASN A 95 10.15 -7.37 3.74
CA ASN A 95 11.36 -6.81 3.12
C ASN A 95 11.21 -6.84 1.60
N PHE A 96 11.92 -5.95 0.92
CA PHE A 96 11.88 -5.87 -0.53
C PHE A 96 13.20 -6.33 -1.15
N PHE A 97 13.13 -6.98 -2.30
CA PHE A 97 14.33 -7.26 -3.09
C PHE A 97 14.71 -6.02 -3.89
N HIS A 98 16.02 -5.78 -4.03
CA HIS A 98 16.50 -4.74 -4.92
C HIS A 98 16.24 -5.14 -6.38
N VAL A 99 16.06 -4.16 -7.28
CA VAL A 99 15.97 -4.43 -8.72
C VAL A 99 17.34 -4.88 -9.24
N GLY A 100 17.35 -5.93 -10.06
CA GLY A 100 18.59 -6.46 -10.66
C GLY A 100 19.08 -5.67 -11.88
N PRO A 101 20.27 -6.01 -12.40
CA PRO A 101 20.83 -5.36 -13.60
C PRO A 101 19.94 -5.44 -14.86
N HIS A 102 19.00 -6.39 -14.91
CA HIS A 102 18.07 -6.59 -16.03
C HIS A 102 16.79 -5.74 -15.95
N GLY A 103 16.57 -5.02 -14.84
CA GLY A 103 15.46 -4.07 -14.72
C GLY A 103 14.07 -4.69 -14.60
N ASP A 104 13.98 -5.99 -14.28
CA ASP A 104 12.71 -6.61 -13.92
C ASP A 104 12.28 -6.05 -12.55
N SER A 105 11.18 -5.29 -12.53
CA SER A 105 10.68 -4.61 -11.35
C SER A 105 9.18 -4.82 -11.17
N VAL A 106 8.71 -4.68 -9.93
CA VAL A 106 7.32 -4.72 -9.54
C VAL A 106 6.99 -3.49 -8.70
N ARG A 107 5.73 -3.03 -8.79
CA ARG A 107 5.19 -1.99 -7.91
C ARG A 107 4.50 -2.64 -6.72
N ILE A 108 4.83 -2.17 -5.51
CA ILE A 108 4.24 -2.68 -4.28
C ILE A 108 3.36 -1.59 -3.69
N HIS A 109 2.12 -1.94 -3.36
CA HIS A 109 1.19 -1.06 -2.70
C HIS A 109 0.80 -1.65 -1.34
N GLU A 110 0.72 -0.80 -0.34
CA GLU A 110 0.14 -1.11 0.96
C GLU A 110 -1.32 -0.66 0.97
N ILE A 111 -2.22 -1.51 1.45
CA ILE A 111 -3.65 -1.19 1.56
C ILE A 111 -3.96 -1.07 3.05
N THR A 112 -4.38 0.10 3.47
CA THR A 112 -4.73 0.43 4.86
C THR A 112 -6.16 1.00 4.94
N PRO A 113 -6.73 1.19 6.14
CA PRO A 113 -8.00 1.89 6.28
C PRO A 113 -7.99 3.32 5.71
N GLU A 114 -6.82 3.95 5.63
CA GLU A 114 -6.63 5.29 5.03
C GLU A 114 -6.58 5.26 3.50
N GLY A 115 -6.38 4.09 2.89
CA GLY A 115 -6.43 3.88 1.44
C GLY A 115 -5.29 3.03 0.89
N VAL A 116 -5.05 3.15 -0.42
CA VAL A 116 -3.98 2.44 -1.12
C VAL A 116 -2.77 3.35 -1.28
N LYS A 117 -1.62 2.93 -0.76
CA LYS A 117 -0.37 3.69 -0.77
C LYS A 117 0.70 2.96 -1.57
N LEU A 118 1.28 3.62 -2.57
CA LEU A 118 2.49 3.12 -3.23
C LEU A 118 3.66 3.12 -2.24
N LEU A 119 4.40 2.01 -2.18
CA LEU A 119 5.68 1.92 -1.47
C LEU A 119 6.81 2.16 -2.48
N PRO A 120 7.38 3.39 -2.56
CA PRO A 120 8.42 3.68 -3.54
C PRO A 120 9.73 2.97 -3.18
N TYR A 121 10.61 2.82 -4.15
CA TYR A 121 12.00 2.49 -3.89
C TYR A 121 12.64 3.59 -3.01
N ASP A 122 13.34 3.16 -1.95
CA ASP A 122 14.22 4.02 -1.16
C ASP A 122 15.60 3.35 -1.08
N PRO A 123 16.65 3.96 -1.63
CA PRO A 123 18.00 3.39 -1.57
C PRO A 123 18.50 3.25 -0.13
N ALA A 124 18.00 4.04 0.83
CA ALA A 124 18.38 3.93 2.23
C ALA A 124 17.84 2.65 2.90
N ASN A 125 16.93 1.93 2.26
CA ASN A 125 16.50 0.59 2.69
C ASN A 125 17.54 -0.49 2.36
N PHE A 126 18.60 -0.17 1.64
CA PHE A 126 19.59 -1.14 1.18
C PHE A 126 21.01 -0.77 1.60
N ASN A 127 21.78 -1.80 1.95
CA ASN A 127 23.23 -1.75 2.03
C ASN A 127 23.79 -2.24 0.69
N PHE A 128 24.64 -1.43 0.06
CA PHE A 128 25.25 -1.74 -1.23
C PHE A 128 26.61 -2.45 -1.10
N GLY A 129 27.03 -2.77 0.12
CA GLY A 129 28.26 -3.49 0.41
C GLY A 129 29.49 -2.76 -0.12
N LYS A 130 30.35 -3.48 -0.85
CA LYS A 130 31.60 -2.95 -1.46
C LYS A 130 31.37 -2.26 -2.82
N ASN A 131 30.13 -2.19 -3.31
CA ASN A 131 29.84 -1.58 -4.60
C ASN A 131 30.10 -0.06 -4.57
N LYS A 132 30.75 0.46 -5.61
CA LYS A 132 31.00 1.89 -5.81
C LYS A 132 29.90 2.49 -6.67
N VAL A 133 28.75 2.75 -6.06
CA VAL A 133 27.53 3.22 -6.73
C VAL A 133 26.93 4.45 -6.03
N THR A 134 26.12 5.22 -6.75
CA THR A 134 25.46 6.44 -6.24
C THR A 134 23.93 6.31 -6.28
N PRO A 135 23.34 5.46 -5.42
CA PRO A 135 21.94 5.06 -5.55
C PRO A 135 20.94 6.19 -5.28
N GLN A 136 21.36 7.25 -4.60
CA GLN A 136 20.54 8.45 -4.37
C GLN A 136 20.19 9.21 -5.66
N ARG A 137 20.89 8.94 -6.78
CA ARG A 137 20.63 9.57 -8.08
C ARG A 137 19.73 8.76 -9.00
N TRP A 138 19.30 7.58 -8.57
CA TRP A 138 18.63 6.61 -9.44
C TRP A 138 17.12 6.84 -9.60
N GLY A 139 16.51 7.63 -8.73
CA GLY A 139 15.06 7.81 -8.70
C GLY A 139 14.35 6.54 -8.19
N ASP A 140 13.06 6.41 -8.49
CA ASP A 140 12.27 5.23 -8.10
C ASP A 140 12.51 4.09 -9.10
N LEU A 141 13.22 3.05 -8.65
CA LEU A 141 13.47 1.85 -9.43
C LEU A 141 12.32 0.83 -9.33
N GLY A 142 11.36 1.04 -8.43
CA GLY A 142 10.48 -0.02 -7.95
C GLY A 142 11.24 -1.07 -7.12
N HIS A 143 10.65 -2.26 -6.99
CA HIS A 143 11.24 -3.36 -6.21
C HIS A 143 11.48 -4.57 -7.11
N GLY A 144 12.49 -5.37 -6.82
CA GLY A 144 12.70 -6.66 -7.50
C GLY A 144 11.67 -7.72 -7.09
N GLY A 145 11.05 -7.55 -5.92
CA GLY A 145 10.10 -8.49 -5.34
C GLY A 145 9.86 -8.21 -3.86
N LEU A 146 9.15 -9.13 -3.21
CA LEU A 146 8.75 -9.05 -1.80
C LEU A 146 9.09 -10.36 -1.09
N ARG A 147 9.52 -10.29 0.16
CA ARG A 147 9.57 -11.45 1.07
C ARG A 147 8.89 -11.07 2.39
N ALA A 148 8.01 -11.93 2.87
CA ALA A 148 7.26 -11.74 4.10
C ALA A 148 7.77 -12.67 5.21
N PHE A 149 7.68 -12.19 6.45
CA PHE A 149 8.17 -12.88 7.63
C PHE A 149 7.07 -13.01 8.68
N SER A 150 7.13 -14.08 9.47
CA SER A 150 6.22 -14.33 10.58
C SER A 150 6.87 -15.21 11.65
N HIS A 151 6.27 -15.30 12.84
CA HIS A 151 6.72 -16.20 13.90
C HIS A 151 6.29 -17.63 13.61
N LEU A 152 7.04 -18.34 12.75
CA LEU A 152 6.71 -19.72 12.37
C LEU A 152 7.28 -20.74 13.35
N ASN A 153 8.54 -20.57 13.72
CA ASN A 153 9.25 -21.53 14.55
C ASN A 153 9.33 -21.09 16.01
N SER A 154 9.32 -19.78 16.30
CA SER A 154 9.35 -19.26 17.67
C SER A 154 8.77 -17.84 17.78
N ALA A 155 8.38 -17.44 18.98
CA ALA A 155 7.97 -16.07 19.28
C ALA A 155 9.15 -15.06 19.32
N ALA A 156 10.40 -15.54 19.36
CA ALA A 156 11.58 -14.68 19.53
C ALA A 156 12.14 -14.17 18.19
N TYR A 157 11.82 -14.84 17.08
CA TYR A 157 12.36 -14.53 15.76
C TYR A 157 11.27 -14.68 14.70
N LYS A 158 11.29 -13.83 13.67
CA LYS A 158 10.40 -13.94 12.51
C LYS A 158 11.14 -14.61 11.37
N ASP A 159 10.69 -15.81 11.04
CA ASP A 159 11.18 -16.64 9.94
C ASP A 159 10.61 -16.14 8.61
N GLU A 160 11.31 -16.42 7.51
CA GLU A 160 10.77 -16.19 6.18
C GLU A 160 9.57 -17.12 5.94
N LEU A 161 8.43 -16.52 5.58
CA LEU A 161 7.17 -17.23 5.34
C LEU A 161 6.94 -17.48 3.85
N ILE A 162 7.13 -16.46 3.02
CA ILE A 162 6.87 -16.53 1.59
C ILE A 162 7.71 -15.50 0.84
N VAL A 163 8.10 -15.83 -0.38
CA VAL A 163 8.91 -14.99 -1.26
C VAL A 163 8.22 -14.87 -2.61
N PHE A 164 7.96 -13.65 -3.06
CA PHE A 164 7.49 -13.35 -4.41
C PHE A 164 8.66 -12.74 -5.19
N LEU A 165 9.29 -13.52 -6.06
CA LEU A 165 10.46 -13.08 -6.82
C LEU A 165 10.56 -13.79 -8.16
N GLY A 166 10.59 -13.00 -9.24
CA GLY A 166 10.76 -13.48 -10.61
C GLY A 166 9.44 -13.97 -11.22
N ALA A 167 9.10 -13.41 -12.39
CA ALA A 167 7.86 -13.71 -13.10
C ALA A 167 6.64 -13.75 -12.16
N SER A 168 5.98 -14.91 -12.06
CA SER A 168 4.84 -15.16 -11.16
C SER A 168 5.09 -16.32 -10.20
N TYR A 169 6.35 -16.54 -9.79
CA TYR A 169 6.73 -17.59 -8.83
C TYR A 169 6.63 -17.10 -7.38
N PHE A 170 6.30 -18.03 -6.48
CA PHE A 170 6.33 -17.85 -5.03
C PHE A 170 6.49 -19.17 -4.26
#